data_AF-A0A6I3WM25-F1
#
_entry.id   AF-A0A6I3WM25-F1
#
_cell.length_a   1.000
_cell.length_b   1.000
_cell.length_c   1.000
_cell.angle_alpha   90.00
_cell.angle_beta   90.00
_cell.angle_gamma   90.00
#
_symmetry.space_group_name_H-M   'P 1'
#
loop_
_entity.id
_entity.type
_entity.pdbx_description
1 polymer ?
#
loop_
_entity_poly.entity_id
_entity_poly.type
_entity_poly.pdbx_seq_one_letter_code
_entity_poly.pdbx_strand_id
1 'polypeptide(L)' 'MLTRFRERAAAVKKRPLPPVAGEERQAFIQQAQSDFQDFAIIGDATASIDDGFLVLRVDLRPADQRS' A
#
# COMPACT_ATOMS: atom_id res chain seq x y z
N MET A 1 -13.99 -2.84 3.00
CA MET A 1 -13.16 -2.99 1.79
C MET A 1 -11.73 -2.43 1.97
N LEU A 2 -11.52 -1.26 2.56
CA LEU A 2 -10.17 -0.70 2.78
C LEU A 2 -9.32 -1.50 3.79
N THR A 3 -9.94 -2.07 4.82
CA THR A 3 -9.27 -2.85 5.89
C THR A 3 -8.35 -3.95 5.34
N ARG A 4 -8.83 -4.76 4.38
CA ARG A 4 -7.99 -5.82 3.78
C ARG A 4 -6.74 -5.26 3.08
N PHE A 5 -6.79 -4.05 2.52
CA PHE A 5 -5.63 -3.44 1.87
C PHE A 5 -4.61 -2.93 2.90
N ARG A 6 -5.09 -2.36 4.03
CA ARG A 6 -4.22 -2.03 5.17
C ARG A 6 -3.53 -3.27 5.72
N GLU A 7 -4.27 -4.37 5.88
CA GLU A 7 -3.72 -5.66 6.32
C GLU A 7 -2.67 -6.20 5.36
N ARG A 8 -2.92 -6.14 4.03
CA ARG A 8 -1.95 -6.56 3.02
C ARG A 8 -0.70 -5.68 3.01
N ALA A 9 -0.83 -4.36 3.12
CA ALA A 9 0.32 -3.46 3.23
C ALA A 9 1.17 -3.80 4.48
N ALA A 10 0.52 -4.09 5.61
CA ALA A 10 1.20 -4.54 6.82
C ALA A 10 1.87 -5.92 6.65
N ALA A 11 1.24 -6.84 5.92
CA ALA A 11 1.80 -8.16 5.64
C ALA A 11 3.06 -8.10 4.76
N VAL A 12 3.10 -7.22 3.75
CA VAL A 12 4.29 -7.02 2.91
C VAL A 12 5.50 -6.58 3.74
N LYS A 13 5.30 -5.64 4.68
CA LYS A 13 6.37 -5.20 5.62
C LYS A 13 6.88 -6.30 6.54
N LYS A 14 6.05 -7.29 6.87
CA LYS A 14 6.39 -8.41 7.75
C LYS A 14 6.96 -9.61 7.00
N ARG A 15 6.91 -9.62 5.66
CA ARG A 15 7.37 -10.75 4.85
C ARG A 15 8.90 -10.90 4.98
N PRO A 16 9.42 -12.06 5.42
CA PRO A 16 10.86 -12.28 5.40
C PRO A 16 11.37 -12.31 3.96
N LEU A 17 12.56 -11.75 3.75
CA LEU A 17 13.22 -11.82 2.46
C LEU A 17 13.71 -13.27 2.22
N PRO A 18 13.43 -13.88 1.05
CA PRO A 18 13.96 -15.20 0.73
C PRO A 18 15.50 -15.21 0.78
N PRO A 19 16.14 -16.36 1.03
CA PRO A 19 17.60 -16.48 1.07
C PRO A 19 18.21 -16.45 -0.35
N VAL A 20 18.07 -15.31 -1.03
CA VAL A 20 18.58 -15.04 -2.38
C VAL A 20 19.67 -13.96 -2.34
N ALA A 21 20.59 -13.98 -3.31
CA ALA A 21 21.74 -13.07 -3.36
C ALA A 21 21.75 -12.24 -4.65
N GLY A 22 22.60 -11.22 -4.70
CA GLY A 22 22.85 -10.43 -5.90
C GLY A 22 21.60 -9.77 -6.49
N GLU A 23 21.43 -9.88 -7.80
CA GLU A 23 20.35 -9.25 -8.57
C GLU A 23 18.96 -9.77 -8.19
N GLU A 24 18.84 -11.08 -7.91
CA GLU A 24 17.58 -11.69 -7.50
C GLU A 24 17.08 -11.09 -6.18
N ARG A 25 17.98 -10.85 -5.23
CA ARG A 25 17.65 -10.16 -3.97
C ARG A 25 17.07 -8.77 -4.20
N GLN A 26 17.63 -8.03 -5.16
CA GLN A 26 17.14 -6.69 -5.49
C GLN A 26 15.76 -6.74 -6.14
N ALA A 27 15.52 -7.70 -7.03
CA ALA A 27 14.20 -7.91 -7.63
C ALA A 27 13.12 -8.17 -6.57
N PHE A 28 13.40 -9.00 -5.56
CA PHE A 28 12.46 -9.23 -4.46
C PHE A 28 12.18 -7.98 -3.61
N ILE A 29 13.18 -7.13 -3.40
CA ILE A 29 13.03 -5.86 -2.68
C ILE A 29 12.16 -4.89 -3.49
N GLN A 30 12.45 -4.73 -4.77
CA GLN A 30 11.67 -3.87 -5.67
C GLN A 30 10.22 -4.32 -5.75
N GLN A 31 10.00 -5.63 -5.93
CA GLN A 31 8.65 -6.20 -5.92
C GLN A 31 7.93 -5.91 -4.59
N ALA A 32 8.60 -6.10 -3.45
CA ALA A 32 8.00 -5.79 -2.15
C ALA A 32 7.68 -4.30 -1.99
N GLN A 33 8.48 -3.41 -2.55
CA GLN A 33 8.24 -1.98 -2.52
C GLN A 33 7.02 -1.59 -3.37
N SER A 34 6.91 -2.12 -4.59
CA SER A 34 5.74 -1.94 -5.46
C SER A 34 4.48 -2.50 -4.81
N ASP A 35 4.53 -3.75 -4.31
CA ASP A 35 3.40 -4.38 -3.61
C ASP A 35 2.94 -3.54 -2.41
N PHE A 36 3.90 -3.05 -1.62
CA PHE A 36 3.58 -2.20 -0.47
C PHE A 36 2.90 -0.91 -0.91
N GLN A 37 3.45 -0.22 -1.93
CA GLN A 37 2.91 1.04 -2.43
C GLN A 37 1.48 0.89 -2.92
N ASP A 38 1.19 -0.15 -3.71
CA ASP A 38 -0.14 -0.42 -4.26
C ASP A 38 -1.18 -0.65 -3.16
N PHE A 39 -0.84 -1.46 -2.15
CA PHE A 39 -1.75 -1.70 -1.03
C PHE A 39 -1.88 -0.51 -0.10
N ALA A 40 -0.80 0.25 0.12
CA ALA A 40 -0.80 1.40 1.00
C ALA A 40 -1.65 2.54 0.42
N ILE A 41 -1.53 2.83 -0.88
CA ILE A 41 -2.32 3.89 -1.55
C ILE A 41 -3.82 3.62 -1.39
N ILE A 42 -4.27 2.40 -1.67
CA ILE A 42 -5.69 2.05 -1.53
C ILE A 42 -6.08 1.99 -0.05
N GLY A 43 -5.22 1.44 0.81
CA GLY A 43 -5.49 1.29 2.24
C GLY A 43 -5.63 2.62 2.99
N ASP A 44 -4.88 3.65 2.60
CA ASP A 44 -4.90 4.98 3.21
C ASP A 44 -6.01 5.88 2.65
N ALA A 45 -6.69 5.45 1.59
CA ALA A 45 -7.80 6.21 1.02
C ALA A 45 -8.98 6.34 1.99
N THR A 46 -9.76 7.41 1.84
CA THR A 46 -11.14 7.51 2.30
C THR A 46 -12.07 7.08 1.17
N ALA A 47 -13.14 6.35 1.50
CA ALA A 47 -14.10 5.83 0.54
C ALA A 47 -15.47 6.49 0.69
N SER A 48 -16.04 6.95 -0.41
CA SER A 48 -17.44 7.38 -0.54
C SER A 48 -18.10 6.68 -1.72
N ILE A 49 -19.43 6.62 -1.72
CA ILE A 49 -20.21 6.25 -2.90
C ILE A 49 -20.91 7.52 -3.37
N ASP A 50 -20.48 8.04 -4.51
CA ASP A 50 -21.00 9.27 -5.11
C ASP A 50 -21.59 8.92 -6.48
N ASP A 51 -22.88 9.18 -6.69
CA ASP A 51 -23.61 8.90 -7.93
C ASP A 51 -23.48 7.44 -8.44
N GLY A 52 -23.36 6.47 -7.52
CA GLY A 52 -23.18 5.05 -7.84
C GLY A 52 -21.73 4.63 -8.11
N PHE A 53 -20.77 5.54 -8.01
CA PHE A 53 -19.34 5.26 -8.15
C PHE A 53 -18.67 5.12 -6.78
N LEU A 54 -17.79 4.13 -6.63
CA LEU A 54 -16.86 4.09 -5.51
C LEU A 54 -15.75 5.13 -5.75
N VAL A 55 -15.73 6.17 -4.94
CA VAL A 55 -14.68 7.20 -4.98
C VAL A 55 -13.69 6.93 -3.86
N LEU A 56 -12.41 6.79 -4.22
CA LEU A 56 -11.31 6.65 -3.28
C LEU A 56 -10.48 7.94 -3.30
N ARG A 57 -10.44 8.63 -2.16
CA ARG A 57 -9.66 9.87 -2.00
C ARG A 57 -8.43 9.60 -1.15
N VAL A 58 -7.26 9.88 -1.70
CA VAL A 58 -5.99 9.78 -0.97
C VAL A 58 -5.52 11.18 -0.65
N ASP A 59 -5.32 11.48 0.64
CA ASP A 59 -4.80 12.77 1.07
C ASP A 59 -3.27 12.79 0.99
N LEU A 60 -2.74 13.53 0.01
CA LEU A 60 -1.31 13.68 -0.20
C LEU A 60 -0.70 14.87 0.55
N ARG A 61 -1.50 15.59 1.35
CA ARG A 61 -0.98 16.65 2.20
C ARG A 61 -0.05 16.08 3.28
N PRO A 62 0.96 16.86 3.72
CA PRO A 62 1.77 16.54 4.88
C PRO A 62 0.92 16.24 6.12
N ALA A 63 1.41 15.37 7.01
CA ALA A 63 0.63 14.87 8.15
C ALA A 63 0.16 15.98 9.10
N ASP A 64 0.96 17.02 9.27
CA ASP A 64 0.66 18.23 10.05
C ASP A 64 -0.42 19.13 9.40
N GLN A 65 -0.78 18.86 8.14
CA GLN A 65 -1.79 19.61 7.38
C GLN A 65 -3.07 18.79 7.13
N ARG A 66 -3.14 17.56 7.65
CA ARG A 66 -4.36 16.73 7.58
C ARG A 66 -5.28 17.16 8.73
N SER A 67 -6.49 17.60 8.37
CA SER A 67 -7.50 18.20 9.24
C SER A 67 -8.35 17.15 9.96
#